data_AF-A0A6P0RUS7-F1
#
_entry.id   AF-A0A6P0RUS7-F1
#
_cell.length_a   1.000
_cell.length_b   1.000
_cell.length_c   1.000
_cell.angle_alpha   90.00
_cell.angle_beta   90.00
_cell.angle_gamma   90.00
#
_symmetry.space_group_name_H-M   'P 1'
#
loop_
_entity.id
_entity.type
_entity.pdbx_description
1 polymer ?
#
loop_
_entity_poly.entity_id
_entity_poly.type
_entity_poly.pdbx_seq_one_letter_code
_entity_poly.pdbx_strand_id
1 'polypeptide(L)'
;MKDFKFGDYPYNNEIIEMPIRASLGELDTYTCPNSYFSKDFLYSLDDNIEKWKNPELSDMFWFRWITGHQTMLVFWYVLSKELFAITNTSNMREIKQKLNLCTKILEGCSVIFEYTGSCPQAFYHSTIRPYMSLFHKGFSGNWSADYEPIPQLVNQIIKKHYTDSLKTPQQAFKQSFLQHQKKHYGVAKRLVPSSASLLKEAKNTEIEVNPKEENNTLFDYFFLVKRVTTHSDSLLHSLSQRIKAIILDLKLNGIYAGSKQDSSQFELSDRELYKHEEYIKSLLFEATKASVEVLSN
;
A
#
# COMPACT_ATOMS: atom_id res chain seq x y z
N MET A 1 1.01 23.38 -18.00
CA MET A 1 0.73 22.40 -16.93
C MET A 1 -0.73 22.04 -17.08
N LYS A 2 -1.11 20.79 -17.39
CA LYS A 2 -2.53 20.44 -17.51
C LYS A 2 -3.18 20.62 -16.14
N ASP A 3 -4.27 21.37 -16.07
CA ASP A 3 -5.05 21.58 -14.85
C ASP A 3 -5.60 20.23 -14.38
N PHE A 4 -5.00 19.68 -13.31
CA PHE A 4 -5.48 18.47 -12.65
C PHE A 4 -6.80 18.81 -11.94
N LYS A 5 -7.95 18.54 -12.59
CA LYS A 5 -9.25 18.78 -11.96
C LYS A 5 -9.54 17.67 -10.94
N PHE A 6 -9.82 18.09 -9.71
CA PHE A 6 -10.21 17.28 -8.56
C PHE A 6 -11.73 16.95 -8.66
N GLY A 7 -12.15 15.69 -8.54
CA GLY A 7 -13.54 15.22 -8.52
C GLY A 7 -14.08 14.26 -9.60
N ASP A 8 -13.47 14.06 -10.78
CA ASP A 8 -14.04 13.22 -11.86
C ASP A 8 -13.41 11.82 -12.04
N TYR A 9 -13.84 10.89 -11.18
CA TYR A 9 -13.65 9.43 -11.26
C TYR A 9 -13.76 8.89 -12.71
N PRO A 10 -12.92 7.93 -13.19
CA PRO A 10 -12.04 6.96 -12.49
C PRO A 10 -10.77 7.46 -11.81
N TYR A 11 -10.18 8.55 -12.30
CA TYR A 11 -8.78 8.88 -11.96
C TYR A 11 -8.67 10.02 -10.97
N ASN A 12 -9.75 10.30 -10.25
CA ASN A 12 -9.74 11.28 -9.20
C ASN A 12 -9.35 10.67 -7.89
N ASN A 13 -8.15 11.04 -7.47
CA ASN A 13 -7.63 10.69 -6.16
C ASN A 13 -8.47 11.39 -5.10
N GLU A 14 -9.29 10.61 -4.39
CA GLU A 14 -9.98 11.09 -3.21
C GLU A 14 -8.99 11.27 -2.07
N ILE A 15 -9.22 12.30 -1.25
CA ILE A 15 -8.53 12.45 0.02
C ILE A 15 -8.89 11.24 0.88
N ILE A 16 -7.88 10.54 1.40
CA ILE A 16 -8.10 9.47 2.38
C ILE A 16 -8.12 10.06 3.79
N GLU A 17 -9.17 9.77 4.54
CA GLU A 17 -9.20 10.05 5.97
C GLU A 17 -8.53 8.91 6.72
N MET A 18 -7.43 9.23 7.42
CA MET A 18 -6.64 8.27 8.20
C MET A 18 -6.71 8.61 9.69
N PRO A 19 -6.65 7.61 10.59
CA PRO A 19 -6.61 7.85 12.03
C PRO A 19 -5.42 8.73 12.46
N ILE A 20 -5.65 9.54 13.51
CA ILE A 20 -4.57 10.28 14.19
C ILE A 20 -3.66 9.28 14.92
N ARG A 21 -2.34 9.44 14.78
CA ARG A 21 -1.31 8.51 15.28
C ARG A 21 -1.45 8.08 16.75
N ALA A 22 -1.96 8.94 17.62
CA ALA A 22 -2.11 8.66 19.05
C ALA A 22 -3.06 7.48 19.36
N SER A 23 -3.84 7.02 18.36
CA SER A 23 -4.90 6.03 18.54
C SER A 23 -4.52 4.57 18.27
N LEU A 24 -3.24 4.19 18.27
CA LEU A 24 -2.83 2.78 18.09
C LEU A 24 -3.48 1.81 19.12
N GLY A 25 -4.10 2.33 20.18
CA GLY A 25 -4.85 1.55 21.18
C GLY A 25 -6.38 1.62 21.10
N GLU A 26 -7.00 2.61 20.46
CA GLU A 26 -8.45 2.83 20.57
C GLU A 26 -9.02 3.42 19.27
N LEU A 27 -9.62 2.56 18.43
CA LEU A 27 -10.65 2.99 17.48
C LEU A 27 -11.99 2.64 18.12
N ASP A 28 -12.96 3.55 18.03
CA ASP A 28 -14.34 3.22 18.43
C ASP A 28 -14.82 2.02 17.62
N THR A 29 -15.03 0.90 18.30
CA THR A 29 -15.48 -0.35 17.68
C THR A 29 -16.98 -0.24 17.43
N TYR A 30 -17.35 -0.27 16.15
CA TYR A 30 -18.73 -0.45 15.72
C TYR A 30 -18.83 -1.73 14.89
N THR A 31 -20.00 -2.37 14.93
CA THR A 31 -20.30 -3.54 14.11
C THR A 31 -20.39 -3.14 12.64
N CYS A 32 -19.27 -3.29 11.92
CA CYS A 32 -19.21 -3.05 10.49
C CYS A 32 -20.25 -3.92 9.76
N PRO A 33 -21.11 -3.35 8.91
CA PRO A 33 -21.93 -4.13 8.01
C PRO A 33 -21.00 -4.92 7.06
N ASN A 34 -21.09 -6.25 7.05
CA ASN A 34 -20.36 -7.12 6.12
C ASN A 34 -20.59 -6.80 4.62
N SER A 35 -21.50 -5.87 4.30
CA SER A 35 -21.90 -5.54 2.93
C SER A 35 -20.86 -4.81 2.10
N TYR A 36 -19.89 -4.11 2.71
CA TYR A 36 -18.85 -3.38 1.97
C TYR A 36 -17.74 -4.29 1.43
N PHE A 37 -17.69 -5.54 1.88
CA PHE A 37 -16.59 -6.46 1.59
C PHE A 37 -17.10 -7.82 1.09
N SER A 38 -17.90 -7.81 0.03
CA SER A 38 -18.23 -9.02 -0.73
C SER A 38 -17.40 -9.09 -2.01
N LYS A 39 -17.17 -10.31 -2.51
CA LYS A 39 -16.63 -10.48 -3.87
C LYS A 39 -17.52 -9.74 -4.87
N ASP A 40 -18.83 -9.84 -4.73
CA ASP A 40 -19.77 -9.17 -5.62
C ASP A 40 -19.55 -7.64 -5.64
N PHE A 41 -19.29 -7.02 -4.49
CA PHE A 41 -18.95 -5.60 -4.42
C PHE A 41 -17.61 -5.30 -5.10
N LEU A 42 -16.54 -6.02 -4.76
CA LEU A 42 -15.19 -5.76 -5.29
C LEU A 42 -15.06 -6.01 -6.80
N TYR A 43 -15.84 -6.93 -7.34
CA TYR A 43 -15.85 -7.28 -8.76
C TYR A 43 -17.01 -6.64 -9.53
N SER A 44 -17.90 -5.89 -8.85
CA SER A 44 -18.97 -5.13 -9.51
C SER A 44 -18.39 -4.08 -10.44
N LEU A 45 -18.98 -3.97 -11.63
CA LEU A 45 -18.66 -2.90 -12.56
C LEU A 45 -19.26 -1.58 -12.06
N ASP A 46 -18.60 -0.49 -12.41
CA ASP A 46 -19.10 0.85 -12.19
C ASP A 46 -19.94 1.32 -13.39
N ASP A 47 -20.96 2.13 -13.15
CA ASP A 47 -21.79 2.72 -14.20
C ASP A 47 -20.97 3.61 -15.17
N ASN A 48 -19.77 4.04 -14.77
CA ASN A 48 -18.88 4.89 -15.57
C ASN A 48 -17.80 4.13 -16.37
N ILE A 49 -17.91 2.81 -16.54
CA ILE A 49 -16.87 1.94 -17.15
C ILE A 49 -16.31 2.43 -18.50
N GLU A 50 -17.09 3.19 -19.29
CA GLU A 50 -16.63 3.71 -20.57
C GLU A 50 -15.44 4.67 -20.45
N LYS A 51 -15.39 5.48 -19.38
CA LYS A 51 -14.24 6.37 -19.09
C LYS A 51 -12.98 5.61 -18.68
N TRP A 52 -13.11 4.32 -18.33
CA TRP A 52 -12.04 3.49 -17.78
C TRP A 52 -11.32 2.63 -18.81
N LYS A 53 -11.95 2.40 -19.97
CA LYS A 53 -11.43 1.46 -20.98
C LYS A 53 -10.22 1.98 -21.74
N ASN A 54 -10.05 3.31 -21.84
CA ASN A 54 -8.97 3.93 -22.62
C ASN A 54 -8.47 5.20 -21.93
N PRO A 55 -7.83 5.09 -20.76
CA PRO A 55 -7.31 6.25 -20.05
C PRO A 55 -6.11 6.86 -20.78
N GLU A 56 -5.90 8.16 -20.59
CA GLU A 56 -4.58 8.74 -20.81
C GLU A 56 -3.57 8.04 -19.88
N LEU A 57 -2.48 7.52 -20.45
CA LEU A 57 -1.51 6.70 -19.69
C LEU A 57 -0.92 7.45 -18.49
N SER A 58 -0.73 8.77 -18.62
CA SER A 58 -0.24 9.61 -17.52
C SER A 58 -1.18 9.60 -16.32
N ASP A 59 -2.48 9.67 -16.58
CA ASP A 59 -3.51 9.81 -15.56
C ASP A 59 -3.69 8.47 -14.84
N MET A 60 -3.66 7.37 -15.60
CA MET A 60 -3.65 6.03 -15.06
C MET A 60 -2.42 5.78 -14.17
N PHE A 61 -1.19 6.06 -14.63
CA PHE A 61 0.00 5.84 -13.80
C PHE A 61 0.05 6.74 -12.56
N TRP A 62 -0.40 7.99 -12.68
CA TRP A 62 -0.53 8.87 -11.52
C TRP A 62 -1.54 8.35 -10.50
N PHE A 63 -2.69 7.87 -10.96
CA PHE A 63 -3.68 7.21 -10.12
C PHE A 63 -3.12 5.95 -9.44
N ARG A 64 -2.42 5.07 -10.17
CA ARG A 64 -1.75 3.90 -9.56
C ARG A 64 -0.79 4.31 -8.47
N TRP A 65 -0.04 5.40 -8.72
CA TRP A 65 0.88 5.95 -7.74
C TRP A 65 0.16 6.41 -6.47
N ILE A 66 -0.87 7.25 -6.59
CA ILE A 66 -1.57 7.81 -5.42
C ILE A 66 -2.45 6.76 -4.72
N THR A 67 -3.36 6.11 -5.43
CA THR A 67 -4.29 5.10 -4.86
C THR A 67 -3.54 3.90 -4.28
N GLY A 68 -2.44 3.49 -4.90
CA GLY A 68 -1.59 2.43 -4.40
C GLY A 68 -0.95 2.80 -3.05
N HIS A 69 -0.38 4.00 -2.92
CA HIS A 69 0.17 4.46 -1.65
C HIS A 69 -0.90 4.67 -0.58
N GLN A 70 -2.08 5.22 -0.93
CA GLN A 70 -3.18 5.37 0.03
C GLN A 70 -3.65 4.01 0.56
N THR A 71 -3.77 3.00 -0.31
CA THR A 71 -4.06 1.60 0.11
C THR A 71 -2.96 1.05 1.02
N MET A 72 -1.69 1.30 0.68
CA MET A 72 -0.55 0.90 1.50
C MET A 72 -0.59 1.51 2.90
N LEU A 73 -0.96 2.79 3.03
CA LEU A 73 -1.08 3.47 4.31
C LEU A 73 -2.11 2.80 5.22
N VAL A 74 -3.27 2.39 4.69
CA VAL A 74 -4.27 1.64 5.46
C VAL A 74 -3.70 0.29 5.89
N PHE A 75 -3.04 -0.44 5.00
CA PHE A 75 -2.41 -1.71 5.36
C PHE A 75 -1.32 -1.55 6.42
N TRP A 76 -0.50 -0.51 6.35
CA TRP A 76 0.51 -0.21 7.37
C TRP A 76 -0.11 0.18 8.71
N TYR A 77 -1.19 0.94 8.71
CA TYR A 77 -1.93 1.27 9.93
C TYR A 77 -2.45 0.00 10.62
N VAL A 78 -3.18 -0.83 9.87
CA VAL A 78 -3.73 -2.11 10.34
C VAL A 78 -2.62 -3.06 10.81
N LEU A 79 -1.55 -3.18 10.03
CA LEU A 79 -0.39 -4.00 10.37
C LEU A 79 0.26 -3.51 11.67
N SER A 80 0.45 -2.20 11.83
CA SER A 80 1.03 -1.62 13.04
C SER A 80 0.19 -1.89 14.29
N LYS A 81 -1.14 -1.77 14.19
CA LYS A 81 -2.08 -2.13 15.28
C LYS A 81 -1.88 -3.59 15.71
N GLU A 82 -1.83 -4.51 14.77
CA GLU A 82 -1.65 -5.94 15.06
C GLU A 82 -0.27 -6.30 15.59
N LEU A 83 0.78 -5.73 15.01
CA LEU A 83 2.15 -5.94 15.49
C LEU A 83 2.31 -5.43 16.93
N PHE A 84 1.71 -4.28 17.26
CA PHE A 84 1.69 -3.76 18.62
C PHE A 84 0.92 -4.68 19.57
N ALA A 85 -0.23 -5.22 19.16
CA ALA A 85 -0.98 -6.18 19.96
C ALA A 85 -0.16 -7.47 20.24
N ILE A 86 0.53 -8.00 19.23
CA ILE A 86 1.41 -9.17 19.39
C ILE A 86 2.51 -8.92 20.43
N THR A 87 3.10 -7.71 20.46
CA THR A 87 4.15 -7.38 21.42
C THR A 87 3.65 -7.23 22.85
N ASN A 88 2.35 -6.93 23.03
CA ASN A 88 1.74 -6.66 24.33
C ASN A 88 0.88 -7.80 24.89
N THR A 89 0.65 -8.88 24.13
CA THR A 89 -0.07 -10.06 24.62
C THR A 89 0.87 -11.23 24.97
N SER A 90 0.45 -12.03 25.93
CA SER A 90 1.06 -13.34 26.27
C SER A 90 0.17 -14.52 25.86
N ASN A 91 -0.98 -14.26 25.23
CA ASN A 91 -1.89 -15.32 24.79
C ASN A 91 -1.40 -15.96 23.48
N MET A 92 -0.94 -17.21 23.56
CA MET A 92 -0.35 -17.90 22.41
C MET A 92 -1.34 -18.10 21.24
N ARG A 93 -2.63 -18.31 21.53
CA ARG A 93 -3.66 -18.47 20.49
C ARG A 93 -3.86 -17.15 19.74
N GLU A 94 -3.92 -16.06 20.47
CA GLU A 94 -4.03 -14.71 19.92
C GLU A 94 -2.82 -14.38 19.05
N ILE A 95 -1.60 -14.59 19.55
CA ILE A 95 -0.35 -14.35 18.78
C ILE A 95 -0.36 -15.12 17.46
N LYS A 96 -0.76 -16.40 17.48
CA LYS A 96 -0.86 -17.22 16.27
C LYS A 96 -1.81 -16.60 15.23
N GLN A 97 -3.00 -16.19 15.68
CA GLN A 97 -3.99 -15.57 14.81
C GLN A 97 -3.45 -14.26 14.21
N LYS A 98 -2.91 -13.38 15.05
CA LYS A 98 -2.37 -12.09 14.64
C LYS A 98 -1.18 -12.22 13.67
N LEU A 99 -0.28 -13.18 13.90
CA LEU A 99 0.81 -13.48 12.95
C LEU A 99 0.28 -13.89 11.57
N ASN A 100 -0.79 -14.69 11.51
CA ASN A 100 -1.42 -15.07 10.24
C ASN A 100 -2.06 -13.87 9.54
N LEU A 101 -2.72 -12.98 10.28
CA LEU A 101 -3.29 -11.75 9.74
C LEU A 101 -2.19 -10.83 9.18
N CYS A 102 -1.15 -10.57 9.95
CA CYS A 102 0.01 -9.78 9.51
C CYS A 102 0.68 -10.37 8.26
N THR A 103 0.75 -11.70 8.16
CA THR A 103 1.31 -12.39 6.98
C THR A 103 0.52 -12.05 5.71
N LYS A 104 -0.82 -12.15 5.76
CA LYS A 104 -1.70 -11.80 4.63
C LYS A 104 -1.63 -10.32 4.26
N ILE A 105 -1.59 -9.44 5.26
CA ILE A 105 -1.48 -7.99 5.03
C ILE A 105 -0.15 -7.66 4.33
N LEU A 106 0.97 -8.27 4.75
CA LEU A 106 2.28 -8.11 4.09
C LEU A 106 2.31 -8.64 2.65
N GLU A 107 1.59 -9.73 2.36
CA GLU A 107 1.40 -10.22 0.99
C GLU A 107 0.61 -9.20 0.15
N GLY A 108 -0.44 -8.59 0.71
CA GLY A 108 -1.16 -7.46 0.12
C GLY A 108 -0.26 -6.27 -0.17
N CYS A 109 0.56 -5.85 0.80
CA CYS A 109 1.54 -4.78 0.63
C CYS A 109 2.51 -5.10 -0.52
N SER A 110 2.91 -6.36 -0.67
CA SER A 110 3.83 -6.78 -1.73
C SER A 110 3.26 -6.57 -3.13
N VAL A 111 1.97 -6.88 -3.34
CA VAL A 111 1.31 -6.67 -4.63
C VAL A 111 0.94 -5.21 -4.87
N ILE A 112 0.65 -4.45 -3.81
CA ILE A 112 0.43 -3.00 -3.92
C ILE A 112 1.71 -2.29 -4.36
N PHE A 113 2.90 -2.70 -3.92
CA PHE A 113 4.15 -2.14 -4.45
C PHE A 113 4.31 -2.38 -5.95
N GLU A 114 3.96 -3.58 -6.40
CA GLU A 114 4.02 -3.93 -7.81
C GLU A 114 3.04 -3.12 -8.65
N TYR A 115 1.81 -2.99 -8.18
CA TYR A 115 0.77 -2.14 -8.77
C TYR A 115 1.18 -0.67 -8.86
N THR A 116 1.56 -0.09 -7.72
CA THR A 116 2.00 1.31 -7.60
C THR A 116 3.23 1.58 -8.45
N GLY A 117 4.15 0.63 -8.47
CA GLY A 117 5.39 0.71 -9.22
C GLY A 117 5.19 0.56 -10.72
N SER A 118 4.08 0.02 -11.22
CA SER A 118 3.96 -0.52 -12.58
C SER A 118 4.18 0.48 -13.73
N CYS A 119 4.33 1.77 -13.44
CA CYS A 119 4.65 2.78 -14.43
C CYS A 119 6.01 2.54 -15.13
N PRO A 120 6.17 2.98 -16.39
CA PRO A 120 7.44 3.00 -17.08
C PRO A 120 8.45 3.90 -16.36
N GLN A 121 9.73 3.54 -16.45
CA GLN A 121 10.80 4.34 -15.87
C GLN A 121 10.79 5.79 -16.40
N ALA A 122 10.49 5.99 -17.69
CA ALA A 122 10.40 7.32 -18.29
C ALA A 122 9.33 8.20 -17.62
N PHE A 123 8.16 7.64 -17.30
CA PHE A 123 7.10 8.36 -16.60
C PHE A 123 7.51 8.71 -15.16
N TYR A 124 8.14 7.77 -14.46
CA TYR A 124 8.64 8.01 -13.11
C TYR A 124 9.62 9.18 -13.06
N HIS A 125 10.60 9.22 -13.97
CA HIS A 125 11.62 10.28 -13.98
C HIS A 125 11.11 11.62 -14.52
N SER A 126 10.17 11.64 -15.46
CA SER A 126 9.66 12.89 -16.03
C SER A 126 8.53 13.52 -15.21
N THR A 127 7.82 12.71 -14.41
CA THR A 127 6.60 13.13 -13.72
C THR A 127 6.70 12.88 -12.21
N ILE A 128 6.66 11.63 -11.76
CA ILE A 128 6.54 11.29 -10.33
C ILE A 128 7.69 11.87 -9.49
N ARG A 129 8.94 11.58 -9.88
CA ARG A 129 10.12 12.00 -9.12
C ARG A 129 10.28 13.53 -9.06
N PRO A 130 10.09 14.28 -10.17
CA PRO A 130 10.03 15.74 -10.11
C PRO A 130 8.96 16.27 -9.15
N TYR A 131 7.73 15.75 -9.18
CA TYR A 131 6.69 16.18 -8.25
C TYR A 131 7.07 15.90 -6.79
N MET A 132 7.60 14.71 -6.47
CA MET A 132 8.10 14.41 -5.12
C MET A 132 9.20 15.38 -4.69
N SER A 133 10.09 15.74 -5.61
CA SER A 133 11.21 16.66 -5.35
C SER A 133 10.77 18.11 -5.17
N LEU A 134 9.66 18.52 -5.80
CA LEU A 134 9.04 19.84 -5.59
C LEU A 134 8.46 19.97 -4.17
N PHE A 135 7.94 18.89 -3.60
CA PHE A 135 7.51 18.88 -2.19
C PHE A 135 8.73 18.89 -1.26
N HIS A 136 9.72 18.02 -1.50
CA HIS A 136 11.00 18.06 -0.78
C HIS A 136 12.10 17.26 -1.49
N LYS A 137 13.33 17.80 -1.53
CA LYS A 137 14.49 17.13 -2.18
C LYS A 137 14.84 15.75 -1.59
N GLY A 138 14.55 15.57 -0.30
CA GLY A 138 14.77 14.33 0.44
C GLY A 138 13.56 13.38 0.55
N PHE A 139 12.48 13.62 -0.21
CA PHE A 139 11.21 12.89 -0.07
C PHE A 139 11.41 11.37 0.01
N SER A 140 10.82 10.74 1.02
CA SER A 140 11.05 9.32 1.32
C SER A 140 9.82 8.61 1.83
N GLY A 141 9.65 7.34 1.45
CA GLY A 141 8.69 6.43 2.06
C GLY A 141 8.85 6.28 3.58
N ASN A 142 10.06 6.51 4.11
CA ASN A 142 10.32 6.46 5.55
C ASN A 142 9.65 7.59 6.35
N TRP A 143 9.05 8.57 5.67
CA TRP A 143 8.30 9.66 6.29
C TRP A 143 6.84 9.29 6.54
N SER A 144 6.38 8.12 6.12
CA SER A 144 5.05 7.65 6.51
C SER A 144 5.00 7.36 8.01
N ALA A 145 4.10 8.04 8.71
CA ALA A 145 3.83 7.80 10.13
C ALA A 145 3.34 6.36 10.40
N ASP A 146 2.60 5.77 9.44
CA ASP A 146 2.04 4.42 9.57
C ASP A 146 3.10 3.33 9.34
N TYR A 147 4.15 3.62 8.57
CA TYR A 147 5.28 2.71 8.37
C TYR A 147 6.28 2.73 9.53
N GLU A 148 6.46 3.89 10.14
CA GLU A 148 7.49 4.16 11.15
C GLU A 148 7.64 3.08 12.25
N PRO A 149 6.58 2.59 12.91
CA PRO A 149 6.74 1.60 13.99
C PRO A 149 7.05 0.18 13.48
N ILE A 150 6.75 -0.13 12.21
CA ILE A 150 6.76 -1.49 11.67
C ILE A 150 8.14 -2.15 11.79
N PRO A 151 9.26 -1.56 11.34
CA PRO A 151 10.57 -2.23 11.39
C PRO A 151 10.99 -2.64 12.80
N GLN A 152 10.71 -1.80 13.80
CA GLN A 152 11.03 -2.10 15.20
C GLN A 152 10.17 -3.23 15.75
N LEU A 153 8.85 -3.18 15.55
CA LEU A 153 7.93 -4.21 16.03
C LEU A 153 8.19 -5.57 15.37
N VAL A 154 8.41 -5.57 14.05
CA VAL A 154 8.79 -6.78 13.30
C VAL A 154 10.07 -7.40 13.87
N ASN A 155 11.09 -6.57 14.14
CA ASN A 155 12.35 -7.04 14.70
C ASN A 155 12.18 -7.65 16.10
N GLN A 156 11.33 -7.06 16.95
CA GLN A 156 11.00 -7.62 18.27
C GLN A 156 10.33 -9.00 18.13
N ILE A 157 9.34 -9.11 17.24
CA ILE A 157 8.60 -10.36 17.01
C ILE A 157 9.50 -11.45 16.44
N ILE A 158 10.37 -11.12 15.48
CA ILE A 158 11.29 -12.10 14.85
C ILE A 158 12.35 -12.60 15.84
N LYS A 159 12.84 -11.73 16.73
CA LYS A 159 13.87 -12.09 17.72
C LYS A 159 13.30 -12.80 18.94
N LYS A 160 12.00 -12.70 19.20
CA LYS A 160 11.35 -13.35 20.34
C LYS A 160 11.40 -14.87 20.19
N HIS A 161 11.81 -15.55 21.25
CA HIS A 161 11.79 -17.00 21.33
C HIS A 161 10.38 -17.47 21.73
N TYR A 162 9.58 -17.85 20.75
CA TYR A 162 8.28 -18.48 21.02
C TYR A 162 8.40 -20.00 21.17
N THR A 163 7.37 -20.60 21.78
CA THR A 163 7.20 -22.05 21.88
C THR A 163 7.03 -22.71 20.51
N ASP A 164 7.18 -24.03 20.44
CA ASP A 164 7.14 -24.79 19.17
C ASP A 164 5.85 -24.57 18.37
N SER A 165 4.72 -24.34 19.03
CA SER A 165 3.43 -24.10 18.39
C SER A 165 3.36 -22.78 17.58
N LEU A 166 4.29 -21.84 17.84
CA LEU A 166 4.37 -20.54 17.17
C LEU A 166 5.55 -20.41 16.20
N LYS A 167 6.48 -21.37 16.16
CA LYS A 167 7.64 -21.32 15.25
C LYS A 167 7.22 -21.23 13.78
N THR A 168 6.27 -22.06 13.35
CA THR A 168 5.76 -22.06 11.97
C THR A 168 5.11 -20.73 11.57
N PRO A 169 4.11 -20.19 12.30
CA PRO A 169 3.51 -18.90 11.95
C PRO A 169 4.51 -17.73 12.06
N GLN A 170 5.43 -17.74 13.02
CA GLN A 170 6.49 -16.73 13.12
C GLN A 170 7.42 -16.77 11.89
N GLN A 171 7.78 -17.96 11.44
CA GLN A 171 8.61 -18.13 10.24
C GLN A 171 7.87 -17.69 8.98
N ALA A 172 6.59 -18.03 8.82
CA ALA A 172 5.77 -17.59 7.70
C ALA A 172 5.68 -16.05 7.64
N PHE A 173 5.40 -15.41 8.78
CA PHE A 173 5.41 -13.95 8.92
C PHE A 173 6.75 -13.34 8.53
N LYS A 174 7.86 -13.89 9.04
CA LYS A 174 9.22 -13.44 8.68
C LYS A 174 9.47 -13.54 7.17
N GLN A 175 9.11 -14.65 6.54
CA GLN A 175 9.29 -14.83 5.10
C GLN A 175 8.46 -13.83 4.30
N SER A 176 7.20 -13.60 4.69
CA SER A 176 6.35 -12.59 4.06
C SER A 176 6.94 -11.18 4.18
N PHE A 177 7.47 -10.82 5.35
CA PHE A 177 8.15 -9.52 5.54
C PHE A 177 9.39 -9.36 4.66
N LEU A 178 10.22 -10.40 4.55
CA LEU A 178 11.40 -10.38 3.67
C LEU A 178 11.01 -10.28 2.20
N GLN A 179 9.96 -10.99 1.78
CA GLN A 179 9.44 -10.93 0.42
C GLN A 179 8.87 -9.54 0.09
N HIS A 180 8.13 -8.94 1.03
CA HIS A 180 7.67 -7.56 0.95
C HIS A 180 8.83 -6.58 0.76
N GLN A 181 9.89 -6.68 1.57
CA GLN A 181 11.09 -5.84 1.38
C GLN A 181 11.74 -6.07 0.02
N LYS A 182 11.89 -7.33 -0.40
CA LYS A 182 12.45 -7.67 -1.71
C LYS A 182 11.65 -7.07 -2.86
N LYS A 183 10.32 -7.09 -2.79
CA LYS A 183 9.43 -6.47 -3.79
C LYS A 183 9.59 -4.95 -3.82
N HIS A 184 9.60 -4.29 -2.66
CA HIS A 184 9.88 -2.86 -2.56
C HIS A 184 11.22 -2.48 -3.20
N TYR A 185 12.31 -3.18 -2.84
CA TYR A 185 13.63 -2.93 -3.42
C TYR A 185 13.69 -3.25 -4.92
N GLY A 186 12.97 -4.29 -5.37
CA GLY A 186 12.86 -4.62 -6.79
C GLY A 186 12.22 -3.50 -7.61
N VAL A 187 11.12 -2.93 -7.12
CA VAL A 187 10.46 -1.78 -7.75
C VAL A 187 11.38 -0.55 -7.74
N ALA A 188 12.01 -0.25 -6.60
CA ALA A 188 12.94 0.87 -6.49
C ALA A 188 14.13 0.72 -7.45
N LYS A 189 14.71 -0.49 -7.56
CA LYS A 189 15.82 -0.78 -8.48
C LYS A 189 15.41 -0.61 -9.94
N ARG A 190 14.18 -0.99 -10.32
CA ARG A 190 13.69 -0.81 -11.70
C ARG A 190 13.45 0.66 -12.02
N LEU A 191 12.80 1.40 -11.12
CA LEU A 191 12.47 2.81 -11.34
C LEU A 191 13.69 3.74 -11.21
N VAL A 192 14.69 3.34 -10.44
CA VAL A 192 15.91 4.11 -10.15
C VAL A 192 17.15 3.20 -10.18
N PRO A 193 17.57 2.69 -11.36
CA PRO A 193 18.63 1.68 -11.46
C PRO A 193 20.02 2.20 -11.12
N SER A 194 20.28 3.49 -11.35
CA SER A 194 21.62 4.10 -11.24
C SER A 194 21.68 5.29 -10.30
N SER A 195 20.61 5.60 -9.55
CA SER A 195 20.58 6.77 -8.67
C SER A 195 20.32 6.36 -7.23
N ALA A 196 20.86 7.13 -6.29
CA ALA A 196 20.53 6.94 -4.89
C ALA A 196 19.06 7.36 -4.64
N SER A 197 18.48 6.95 -3.52
CA SER A 197 17.16 7.49 -3.13
C SER A 197 17.27 9.00 -2.94
N LEU A 198 16.17 9.75 -3.15
CA LEU A 198 16.12 11.19 -2.90
C LEU A 198 16.67 11.55 -1.50
N LEU A 199 16.36 10.74 -0.48
CA LEU A 199 16.91 10.89 0.86
C LEU A 199 18.44 10.75 0.92
N LYS A 200 19.02 9.78 0.20
CA LYS A 200 20.48 9.61 0.13
C LYS A 200 21.13 10.75 -0.66
N GLU A 201 20.49 11.23 -1.72
CA GLU A 201 20.96 12.37 -2.50
C GLU A 201 20.96 13.65 -1.65
N ALA A 202 19.87 13.92 -0.92
CA ALA A 202 19.75 15.10 -0.06
C ALA A 202 20.73 15.09 1.14
N LYS A 203 21.04 13.91 1.70
CA LYS A 203 22.05 13.78 2.77
C LYS A 203 23.45 14.15 2.31
N ASN A 204 23.76 13.95 1.04
CA ASN A 204 25.04 14.33 0.47
C ASN A 204 25.14 15.84 0.18
N THR A 205 24.06 16.60 0.36
CA THR A 205 24.01 18.04 0.07
C THR A 205 23.89 18.94 1.31
N GLU A 206 24.19 18.43 2.51
CA GLU A 206 24.15 19.16 3.79
C GLU A 206 22.80 19.84 4.12
N ILE A 207 21.71 19.43 3.47
CA ILE A 207 20.37 19.96 3.78
C ILE A 207 19.91 19.33 5.09
N GLU A 208 19.58 20.16 6.08
CA GLU A 208 18.96 19.73 7.32
C GLU A 208 17.74 18.85 6.99
N VAL A 209 17.77 17.61 7.44
CA VAL A 209 16.60 16.74 7.36
C VAL A 209 15.63 17.27 8.40
N ASN A 210 14.55 17.90 7.95
CA ASN A 210 13.52 18.53 8.79
C ASN A 210 13.06 17.63 9.95
N PRO A 211 12.51 18.22 11.03
CA PRO A 211 11.87 17.50 12.11
C PRO A 211 10.89 16.44 11.59
N LYS A 212 10.86 15.31 12.28
CA LYS A 212 10.11 14.11 11.87
C LYS A 212 8.62 14.38 11.62
N GLU A 213 8.01 15.28 12.38
CA GLU A 213 6.58 15.63 12.24
C GLU A 213 6.29 16.43 10.96
N GLU A 214 7.18 17.32 10.54
CA GLU A 214 7.05 18.07 9.29
C GLU A 214 7.15 17.15 8.08
N ASN A 215 8.09 16.20 8.11
CA ASN A 215 8.24 15.19 7.07
C ASN A 215 6.97 14.32 6.94
N ASN A 216 6.37 13.92 8.07
CA ASN A 216 5.12 13.16 8.07
C ASN A 216 3.97 13.97 7.44
N THR A 217 3.88 15.26 7.79
CA THR A 217 2.84 16.16 7.24
C THR A 217 3.00 16.36 5.74
N LEU A 218 4.23 16.57 5.25
CA LEU A 218 4.53 16.67 3.81
C LEU A 218 4.21 15.37 3.07
N PHE A 219 4.52 14.23 3.69
CA PHE A 219 4.17 12.92 3.14
C PHE A 219 2.66 12.75 2.99
N ASP A 220 1.90 13.09 4.03
CA ASP A 220 0.45 13.04 4.03
C ASP A 220 -0.15 13.96 2.96
N TYR A 221 0.34 15.21 2.83
CA TYR A 221 -0.13 16.13 1.79
C TYR A 221 0.14 15.62 0.36
N PHE A 222 1.31 15.05 0.10
CA PHE A 222 1.62 14.51 -1.21
C PHE A 222 0.67 13.38 -1.61
N PHE A 223 0.32 12.51 -0.66
CA PHE A 223 -0.58 11.37 -0.89
C PHE A 223 -2.05 11.65 -0.57
N LEU A 224 -2.42 12.93 -0.43
CA LEU A 224 -3.79 13.38 -0.18
C LEU A 224 -4.40 12.69 1.05
N VAL A 225 -3.66 12.68 2.15
CA VAL A 225 -4.06 12.10 3.43
C VAL A 225 -4.50 13.21 4.36
N LYS A 226 -5.67 13.03 4.98
CA LYS A 226 -6.18 13.90 6.04
C LYS A 226 -6.28 13.09 7.32
N ARG A 227 -5.51 13.49 8.34
CA ARG A 227 -5.54 12.83 9.66
C ARG A 227 -6.72 13.35 10.48
N VAL A 228 -7.63 12.47 10.86
CA VAL A 228 -8.84 12.78 11.63
C VAL A 228 -9.15 11.69 12.64
N THR A 229 -9.97 11.99 13.64
CA THR A 229 -10.68 10.94 14.38
C THR A 229 -11.64 10.27 13.41
N THR A 230 -11.42 8.97 13.14
CA THR A 230 -12.20 8.20 12.17
C THR A 230 -12.68 6.90 12.80
N HIS A 231 -13.79 6.37 12.30
CA HIS A 231 -14.34 5.09 12.71
C HIS A 231 -13.78 3.96 11.85
N SER A 232 -13.68 2.75 12.41
CA SER A 232 -13.25 1.56 11.66
C SER A 232 -14.04 1.35 10.37
N ASP A 233 -15.35 1.61 10.40
CA ASP A 233 -16.25 1.45 9.24
C ASP A 233 -15.90 2.41 8.10
N SER A 234 -15.57 3.66 8.41
CA SER A 234 -15.17 4.66 7.41
C SER A 234 -13.84 4.27 6.75
N LEU A 235 -12.88 3.79 7.55
CA LEU A 235 -11.60 3.32 7.05
C LEU A 235 -11.76 2.06 6.18
N LEU A 236 -12.59 1.11 6.60
CA LEU A 236 -12.91 -0.10 5.84
C LEU A 236 -13.65 0.20 4.53
N HIS A 237 -14.59 1.16 4.56
CA HIS A 237 -15.27 1.61 3.36
C HIS A 237 -14.26 2.21 2.37
N SER A 238 -13.40 3.13 2.83
CA SER A 238 -12.37 3.74 1.98
C SER A 238 -11.40 2.70 1.42
N LEU A 239 -10.95 1.74 2.23
CA LEU A 239 -10.12 0.63 1.77
C LEU A 239 -10.83 -0.20 0.69
N SER A 240 -12.09 -0.55 0.91
CA SER A 240 -12.87 -1.38 -0.02
C SER A 240 -13.08 -0.69 -1.36
N GLN A 241 -13.35 0.63 -1.37
CA GLN A 241 -13.46 1.42 -2.60
C GLN A 241 -12.14 1.45 -3.38
N ARG A 242 -11.01 1.60 -2.68
CA ARG A 242 -9.69 1.61 -3.33
C ARG A 242 -9.32 0.26 -3.90
N ILE A 243 -9.57 -0.82 -3.17
CA ILE A 243 -9.32 -2.18 -3.67
C ILE A 243 -10.21 -2.47 -4.88
N LYS A 244 -11.49 -2.07 -4.85
CA LYS A 244 -12.38 -2.15 -6.01
C LYS A 244 -11.80 -1.39 -7.21
N ALA A 245 -11.36 -0.15 -7.00
CA ALA A 245 -10.78 0.66 -8.07
C ALA A 245 -9.51 0.04 -8.66
N ILE A 246 -8.63 -0.52 -7.82
CA ILE A 246 -7.42 -1.25 -8.25
C ILE A 246 -7.80 -2.49 -9.06
N ILE A 247 -8.77 -3.30 -8.60
CA ILE A 247 -9.22 -4.50 -9.30
C ILE A 247 -9.82 -4.14 -10.67
N LEU A 248 -10.63 -3.07 -10.74
CA LEU A 248 -11.22 -2.59 -11.98
C LEU A 248 -10.16 -2.08 -12.95
N ASP A 249 -9.19 -1.29 -12.49
CA ASP A 249 -8.07 -0.84 -13.31
C ASP A 249 -7.25 -2.01 -13.85
N LEU A 250 -6.91 -2.99 -13.00
CA LEU A 250 -6.21 -4.21 -13.44
C LEU A 250 -7.02 -5.00 -14.48
N LYS A 251 -8.35 -5.11 -14.30
CA LYS A 251 -9.22 -5.84 -15.23
C LYS A 251 -9.29 -5.17 -16.60
N LEU A 252 -9.23 -3.84 -16.66
CA LEU A 252 -9.40 -3.08 -17.90
C LEU A 252 -8.08 -2.78 -18.61
N ASN A 253 -7.04 -2.47 -17.86
CA ASN A 253 -5.78 -1.97 -18.39
C ASN A 253 -4.61 -2.97 -18.22
N GLY A 254 -4.76 -3.98 -17.36
CA GLY A 254 -3.70 -4.91 -17.00
C GLY A 254 -2.59 -4.26 -16.16
N ILE A 255 -1.73 -5.09 -15.56
CA ILE A 255 -0.64 -4.59 -14.70
C ILE A 255 0.46 -3.87 -15.49
N TYR A 256 0.70 -4.24 -16.76
CA TYR A 256 1.75 -3.69 -17.63
C TYR A 256 1.18 -2.88 -18.81
N ALA A 257 0.21 -2.01 -18.51
CA ALA A 257 -0.38 -1.11 -19.49
C ALA A 257 0.68 -0.24 -20.20
N GLY A 258 0.59 -0.09 -21.52
CA GLY A 258 1.47 0.78 -22.31
C GLY A 258 2.89 0.26 -22.57
N SER A 259 3.30 -0.87 -21.98
CA SER A 259 4.66 -1.37 -22.10
C SER A 259 4.76 -2.62 -22.98
N LYS A 260 4.63 -2.47 -24.31
CA LYS A 260 5.10 -3.50 -25.25
C LYS A 260 6.64 -3.59 -25.30
N GLN A 261 7.35 -2.56 -24.83
CA GLN A 261 8.81 -2.54 -24.76
C GLN A 261 9.36 -3.03 -23.41
N ASP A 262 8.76 -2.69 -22.24
CA ASP A 262 9.19 -3.28 -20.95
C ASP A 262 8.65 -4.69 -20.70
N SER A 263 7.61 -5.16 -21.42
CA SER A 263 7.19 -6.57 -21.37
C SER A 263 8.29 -7.52 -21.84
N SER A 264 9.23 -7.03 -22.65
CA SER A 264 10.43 -7.79 -23.04
C SER A 264 11.37 -8.10 -21.88
N GLN A 265 11.30 -7.37 -20.75
CA GLN A 265 12.07 -7.69 -19.54
C GLN A 265 11.46 -8.83 -18.73
N PHE A 266 10.21 -9.20 -18.98
CA PHE A 266 9.52 -10.23 -18.21
C PHE A 266 9.24 -11.52 -18.99
N GLU A 267 9.35 -11.52 -20.33
CA GLU A 267 9.13 -12.71 -21.20
C GLU A 267 7.88 -13.55 -20.84
N LEU A 268 6.87 -12.94 -20.20
CA LEU A 268 5.69 -13.66 -19.77
C LEU A 268 4.74 -13.79 -20.96
N SER A 269 4.30 -15.01 -21.22
CA SER A 269 3.17 -15.25 -22.12
C SER A 269 1.90 -14.59 -21.59
N ASP A 270 0.93 -14.29 -22.46
CA ASP A 270 -0.39 -13.76 -22.06
C ASP A 270 -1.06 -14.61 -20.97
N ARG A 271 -0.84 -15.94 -21.01
CA ARG A 271 -1.33 -16.88 -20.01
C ARG A 271 -0.67 -16.69 -18.65
N GLU A 272 0.63 -16.39 -18.60
CA GLU A 272 1.36 -16.13 -17.37
C GLU A 272 1.01 -14.77 -16.78
N LEU A 273 0.82 -13.75 -17.64
CA LEU A 273 0.31 -12.44 -17.25
C LEU A 273 -1.08 -12.56 -16.61
N TYR A 274 -2.01 -13.28 -17.25
CA TYR A 274 -3.34 -13.50 -16.69
C TYR A 274 -3.28 -14.20 -15.32
N LYS A 275 -2.48 -15.27 -15.19
CA LYS A 275 -2.30 -15.97 -13.92
C LYS A 275 -1.74 -15.05 -12.83
N HIS A 276 -0.81 -14.17 -13.20
CA HIS A 276 -0.20 -13.22 -12.29
C HIS A 276 -1.17 -12.14 -11.83
N GLU A 277 -2.03 -11.65 -12.73
CA GLU A 277 -3.09 -10.69 -12.37
C GLU A 277 -4.14 -11.32 -11.45
N GLU A 278 -4.56 -12.55 -11.71
CA GLU A 278 -5.47 -13.27 -10.81
C GLU A 278 -4.83 -13.53 -9.45
N TYR A 279 -3.53 -13.82 -9.42
CA TYR A 279 -2.76 -13.93 -8.19
C TYR A 279 -2.74 -12.61 -7.40
N ILE A 280 -2.50 -11.47 -8.07
CA ILE A 280 -2.55 -10.14 -7.44
C ILE A 280 -3.94 -9.89 -6.83
N LYS A 281 -5.02 -10.10 -7.60
CA LYS A 281 -6.40 -9.89 -7.13
C LYS A 281 -6.72 -10.77 -5.91
N SER A 282 -6.26 -12.03 -5.93
CA SER A 282 -6.44 -12.95 -4.81
C SER A 282 -5.72 -12.48 -3.55
N LEU A 283 -4.48 -11.98 -3.66
CA LEU A 283 -3.75 -11.46 -2.50
C LEU A 283 -4.36 -10.17 -1.94
N LEU A 284 -4.83 -9.27 -2.81
CA LEU A 284 -5.57 -8.08 -2.39
C LEU A 284 -6.83 -8.43 -1.61
N PHE A 285 -7.58 -9.43 -2.09
CA PHE A 285 -8.76 -9.94 -1.39
C PHE A 285 -8.41 -10.50 0.00
N GLU A 286 -7.41 -11.37 0.10
CA GLU A 286 -7.01 -11.96 1.38
C GLU A 286 -6.44 -10.94 2.38
N ALA A 287 -5.66 -9.97 1.89
CA ALA A 287 -5.14 -8.88 2.72
C ALA A 287 -6.27 -7.99 3.24
N THR A 288 -7.24 -7.64 2.39
CA THR A 288 -8.38 -6.81 2.81
C THR A 288 -9.28 -7.56 3.79
N LYS A 289 -9.50 -8.87 3.58
CA LYS A 289 -10.20 -9.72 4.53
C LYS A 289 -9.51 -9.73 5.90
N ALA A 290 -8.19 -9.84 5.91
CA ALA A 290 -7.41 -9.73 7.14
C ALA A 290 -7.56 -8.35 7.79
N SER A 291 -7.56 -7.26 7.01
CA SER A 291 -7.80 -5.91 7.53
C SER A 291 -9.20 -5.73 8.14
N VAL A 292 -10.24 -6.33 7.54
CA VAL A 292 -11.60 -6.36 8.11
C VAL A 292 -11.59 -7.04 9.48
N GLU A 293 -10.93 -8.19 9.61
CA GLU A 293 -10.80 -8.90 10.89
C GLU A 293 -10.10 -8.04 11.96
N VAL A 294 -9.07 -7.27 11.59
CA VAL A 294 -8.34 -6.39 12.53
C VAL A 294 -9.15 -5.16 12.94
N LEU A 295 -9.93 -4.59 12.01
CA LEU A 295 -10.68 -3.36 12.25
C LEU A 295 -12.03 -3.60 12.93
N SER A 296 -12.52 -4.85 12.88
CA SER A 296 -13.75 -5.29 13.57
C SER A 296 -13.51 -5.76 15.01
N ASN A 297 -12.24 -5.91 15.42
CA ASN A 297 -11.80 -6.31 16.77
C ASN A 297 -11.10 -5.16 17.50
#